data_AF-A0A3N7H237-F1
#
_entry.id   AF-A0A3N7H237-F1
#
_cell.length_a   1.000
_cell.length_b   1.000
_cell.length_c   1.000
_cell.angle_alpha   90.00
_cell.angle_beta   90.00
_cell.angle_gamma   90.00
#
_symmetry.space_group_name_H-M   'P 1'
#
loop_
_entity.id
_entity.type
_entity.pdbx_description
1 polymer ?
#
loop_
_entity_poly.entity_id
_entity_poly.type
_entity_poly.pdbx_seq_one_letter_code
_entity_poly.pdbx_strand_id
1 'polypeptide(L)'
;MVHKCYDKLNSGIGLGNGIYWGGNFESLQILIRNGDITKDEVKFFIGYSGWSPGQLDSELKENAWVISIHYNPDITFGNDGESFWKEAIVSLGPKYAHVANFPQNPMWN
;
A
#
# COMPACT_ATOMS: atom_id res chain seq x y z
N MET A 1 -4.54 -1.40 -10.71
CA MET A 1 -3.15 -0.90 -10.66
C MET A 1 -3.09 0.34 -9.80
N VAL A 2 -1.98 0.56 -9.13
CA VAL A 2 -1.69 1.77 -8.35
C VAL A 2 -0.36 2.33 -8.83
N HIS A 3 -0.26 3.65 -9.03
CA HIS A 3 0.93 4.30 -9.58
C HIS A 3 1.18 5.68 -8.98
N LYS A 4 2.41 6.19 -9.15
CA LYS A 4 2.82 7.57 -8.79
C LYS A 4 3.13 8.48 -10.00
N CYS A 5 3.08 7.94 -11.21
CA CYS A 5 3.48 8.62 -12.45
C CYS A 5 2.32 9.35 -13.19
N TYR A 6 1.56 10.19 -12.49
CA TYR A 6 0.44 10.92 -13.11
C TYR A 6 0.91 11.94 -14.16
N ASP A 7 2.06 12.56 -13.93
CA ASP A 7 2.75 13.46 -14.85
C ASP A 7 3.01 12.83 -16.24
N LYS A 8 3.29 11.53 -16.28
CA LYS A 8 3.54 10.77 -17.51
C LYS A 8 2.26 10.21 -18.12
N LEU A 9 1.40 9.63 -17.28
CA LEU A 9 0.21 8.89 -17.74
C LEU A 9 -1.00 9.80 -18.00
N ASN A 10 -1.07 10.96 -17.33
CA ASN A 10 -2.20 11.91 -17.35
C ASN A 10 -3.57 11.22 -17.17
N SER A 11 -3.60 10.15 -16.38
CA SER A 11 -4.76 9.29 -16.18
C SER A 11 -4.68 8.61 -14.82
N GLY A 12 -5.84 8.31 -14.22
CA GLY A 12 -5.96 7.72 -12.89
C GLY A 12 -6.79 8.58 -11.93
N ILE A 13 -7.28 7.94 -10.87
CA ILE A 13 -8.05 8.57 -9.79
C ILE A 13 -7.09 8.86 -8.63
N GLY A 14 -6.98 10.13 -8.22
CA GLY A 14 -6.12 10.50 -7.09
C GLY A 14 -6.64 9.95 -5.77
N LEU A 15 -5.77 9.22 -5.05
CA LEU A 15 -6.02 8.73 -3.70
C LEU A 15 -5.40 9.62 -2.61
N GLY A 16 -4.60 10.61 -3.01
CA GLY A 16 -3.84 11.49 -2.12
C GLY A 16 -2.35 11.11 -2.08
N ASN A 17 -1.52 11.99 -1.53
CA ASN A 17 -0.06 11.80 -1.37
C ASN A 17 0.67 11.40 -2.67
N GLY A 18 0.24 11.91 -3.83
CA GLY A 18 0.84 11.57 -5.12
C GLY A 18 0.58 10.15 -5.59
N ILE A 19 -0.40 9.45 -5.00
CA ILE A 19 -0.82 8.11 -5.42
C ILE A 19 -2.10 8.18 -6.22
N TYR A 20 -2.14 7.35 -7.27
CA TYR A 20 -3.23 7.27 -8.22
C TYR A 20 -3.64 5.82 -8.43
N TRP A 21 -4.95 5.60 -8.52
CA TRP A 21 -5.55 4.30 -8.80
C TRP A 21 -6.13 4.24 -10.20
N GLY A 22 -5.91 3.12 -10.88
CA GLY A 22 -6.32 2.96 -12.27
C GLY A 22 -5.48 3.81 -13.22
N GLY A 23 -6.05 4.16 -14.38
CA GLY A 23 -5.36 4.88 -15.46
C GLY A 23 -5.40 4.12 -16.79
N ASN A 24 -4.89 4.75 -17.86
CA ASN A 24 -4.85 4.15 -19.19
C ASN A 24 -3.77 3.05 -19.26
N PHE A 25 -4.20 1.80 -19.42
CA PHE A 25 -3.29 0.65 -19.47
C PHE A 25 -2.44 0.62 -20.75
N GLU A 26 -2.99 1.02 -21.90
CA GLU A 26 -2.26 1.04 -23.17
C GLU A 26 -1.10 2.05 -23.14
N SER A 27 -1.36 3.27 -22.65
CA SER A 27 -0.33 4.30 -22.46
C SER A 27 0.75 3.83 -21.51
N LEU A 28 0.38 3.14 -20.42
CA LEU A 28 1.33 2.58 -19.48
C LEU A 28 2.26 1.55 -20.13
N GLN A 29 1.71 0.65 -20.95
CA GLN A 29 2.53 -0.35 -21.66
C GLN A 29 3.56 0.30 -22.59
N ILE A 30 3.17 1.37 -23.30
CA ILE A 30 4.09 2.13 -24.17
C ILE A 30 5.21 2.75 -23.33
N LEU A 31 4.87 3.44 -22.24
CA LEU A 31 5.83 4.11 -21.38
C LEU A 31 6.81 3.13 -20.70
N ILE A 32 6.32 1.96 -20.26
CA ILE A 32 7.20 0.90 -19.72
C ILE A 32 8.14 0.39 -20.81
N ARG A 33 7.64 0.15 -22.04
CA ARG A 33 8.46 -0.35 -23.14
C ARG A 33 9.56 0.64 -23.56
N ASN A 34 9.26 1.94 -23.45
CA ASN A 34 10.19 3.01 -23.75
C ASN A 34 11.19 3.29 -22.62
N GLY A 35 10.97 2.73 -21.42
CA GLY A 35 11.79 2.98 -20.24
C GLY A 35 11.46 4.27 -19.49
N ASP A 36 10.35 4.93 -19.83
CA ASP A 36 9.89 6.17 -19.18
C ASP A 36 9.28 5.90 -17.80
N ILE A 37 8.74 4.69 -17.58
CA ILE A 37 8.21 4.23 -16.30
C ILE A 37 8.98 2.99 -15.85
N THR A 38 9.43 3.03 -14.60
CA THR A 38 10.14 1.95 -13.93
C THR A 38 9.22 1.11 -13.05
N LYS A 39 9.68 -0.08 -12.67
CA LYS A 39 8.94 -1.00 -11.78
C LYS A 39 8.61 -0.41 -10.41
N ASP A 40 9.39 0.58 -9.94
CA ASP A 40 9.23 1.21 -8.62
C ASP A 40 8.22 2.37 -8.66
N GLU A 41 7.54 2.58 -9.79
CA GLU A 41 6.52 3.62 -9.98
C GLU A 41 5.10 3.06 -10.12
N VAL A 42 4.96 1.74 -10.30
CA VAL A 42 3.67 1.08 -10.58
C VAL A 42 3.62 -0.28 -9.90
N LYS A 43 2.53 -0.56 -9.17
CA LYS A 43 2.22 -1.89 -8.65
C LYS A 43 0.87 -2.39 -9.14
N PHE A 44 0.84 -3.68 -9.46
CA PHE A 44 -0.35 -4.41 -9.85
C PHE A 44 -0.82 -5.29 -8.69
N PHE A 45 -2.11 -5.21 -8.40
CA PHE A 45 -2.77 -6.01 -7.37
C PHE A 45 -3.91 -6.78 -8.03
N ILE A 46 -4.08 -8.04 -7.62
CA ILE A 46 -5.19 -8.89 -8.04
C ILE A 46 -6.09 -9.09 -6.83
N GLY A 47 -7.36 -8.73 -6.96
CA GLY A 47 -8.30 -8.69 -5.85
C GLY A 47 -8.23 -7.39 -5.06
N TYR A 48 -9.12 -7.26 -4.08
CA TYR A 48 -9.20 -6.14 -3.16
C TYR A 48 -9.83 -6.59 -1.85
N SER A 49 -9.51 -5.89 -0.76
CA SER A 49 -10.25 -6.02 0.49
C SER A 49 -11.48 -5.13 0.42
N GLY A 50 -12.66 -5.72 0.64
CA GLY A 50 -13.93 -5.03 0.66
C GLY A 50 -14.61 -5.21 2.02
N TRP A 51 -15.33 -4.18 2.45
CA TRP A 51 -16.10 -4.20 3.68
C TRP A 51 -17.58 -4.07 3.38
N SER A 52 -18.39 -4.84 4.11
CA SER A 52 -19.83 -4.62 4.16
C SER A 52 -20.14 -3.32 4.94
N PRO A 53 -21.33 -2.72 4.77
CA PRO A 53 -21.71 -1.52 5.49
C PRO A 53 -21.53 -1.68 7.02
N GLY A 54 -20.76 -0.79 7.64
CA GLY A 54 -20.47 -0.79 9.09
C GLY A 54 -19.49 -1.86 9.59
N GLN A 55 -18.97 -2.73 8.71
CA GLN A 55 -18.01 -3.76 9.08
C GLN A 55 -16.67 -3.15 9.53
N LEU A 56 -16.11 -2.24 8.74
CA LEU A 56 -14.83 -1.59 9.07
C LEU A 56 -14.91 -0.84 10.41
N ASP A 57 -16.00 -0.10 10.66
CA ASP A 57 -16.22 0.60 11.92
C ASP A 57 -16.29 -0.35 13.12
N SER A 58 -16.87 -1.54 12.93
CA SER A 58 -16.97 -2.56 13.96
C SER A 58 -15.59 -3.17 14.25
N GLU A 59 -14.84 -3.53 13.20
CA GLU A 59 -13.48 -4.05 13.33
C GLU A 59 -12.52 -3.04 13.99
N LEU A 60 -12.70 -1.74 13.72
CA LEU A 60 -11.95 -0.67 14.39
C LEU A 60 -12.29 -0.57 15.89
N LYS A 61 -13.56 -0.70 16.26
CA LYS A 61 -13.99 -0.71 17.68
C LYS A 61 -13.46 -1.93 18.43
N GLU A 62 -13.30 -3.06 17.74
CA GLU A 62 -12.73 -4.28 18.30
C GLU A 62 -11.19 -4.26 18.37
N ASN A 63 -10.55 -3.16 17.96
CA ASN A 63 -9.09 -3.03 17.84
C ASN A 63 -8.45 -4.08 16.91
N ALA A 64 -9.21 -4.57 15.91
CA ALA A 64 -8.68 -5.49 14.90
C ALA A 64 -7.75 -4.79 13.89
N TRP A 65 -7.87 -3.45 13.76
CA TRP A 65 -7.02 -2.62 12.91
C TRP A 65 -6.38 -1.47 13.68
N VAL A 66 -5.16 -1.13 13.29
CA VAL A 66 -4.46 0.07 13.73
C VAL A 66 -4.37 1.05 12.56
N ILE A 67 -4.83 2.28 12.75
CA ILE A 67 -4.80 3.33 11.73
C ILE A 67 -3.52 4.16 11.88
N SER A 68 -2.78 4.33 10.78
CA SER A 68 -1.75 5.37 10.68
C SER A 68 -2.32 6.62 10.00
N ILE A 69 -2.12 7.78 10.59
CA ILE A 69 -2.40 9.09 9.96
C ILE A 69 -1.24 9.58 9.10
N HIS A 70 -0.05 9.01 9.27
CA HIS A 70 1.16 9.36 8.53
C HIS A 70 1.48 8.21 7.58
N TYR A 71 1.27 8.45 6.30
CA TYR A 71 1.52 7.47 5.25
C TYR A 71 2.60 8.00 4.31
N ASN A 72 3.65 7.20 4.12
CA ASN A 72 4.67 7.45 3.11
C ASN A 72 4.40 6.57 1.88
N PRO A 73 4.11 7.16 0.70
CA PRO A 73 3.95 6.43 -0.56
C PRO A 73 5.08 5.46 -0.88
N ASP A 74 6.32 5.80 -0.50
CA ASP A 74 7.48 4.97 -0.78
C ASP A 74 7.40 3.61 -0.09
N ILE A 75 6.66 3.47 1.01
CA ILE A 75 6.42 2.17 1.66
C ILE A 75 5.64 1.27 0.69
N THR A 76 4.63 1.78 -0.01
CA THR A 76 3.84 0.97 -0.95
C THR A 76 4.62 0.59 -2.19
N PHE A 77 5.50 1.46 -2.71
CA PHE A 77 6.28 1.17 -3.91
C PHE A 77 7.67 0.57 -3.65
N GLY A 78 8.09 0.49 -2.38
CA GLY A 78 9.35 -0.09 -1.95
C GLY A 78 9.37 -1.63 -1.96
N ASN A 79 10.34 -2.19 -1.25
CA ASN A 79 10.59 -3.64 -1.22
C ASN A 79 9.40 -4.43 -0.67
N ASP A 80 9.07 -5.51 -1.36
CA ASP A 80 8.00 -6.42 -0.94
C ASP A 80 8.42 -7.31 0.25
N GLY A 81 7.44 -7.90 0.93
CA GLY A 81 7.68 -8.92 1.96
C GLY A 81 7.88 -8.36 3.38
N GLU A 82 8.85 -8.92 4.13
CA GLU A 82 9.06 -8.58 5.54
C GLU A 82 9.52 -7.14 5.76
N SER A 83 10.24 -6.54 4.80
CA SER A 83 10.68 -5.13 4.89
C SER A 83 9.47 -4.19 4.91
N PHE A 84 8.49 -4.44 4.05
CA PHE A 84 7.24 -3.67 3.98
C PHE A 84 6.51 -3.67 5.32
N TRP A 85 6.29 -4.86 5.90
CA TRP A 85 5.58 -5.00 7.17
C TRP A 85 6.33 -4.32 8.32
N LYS A 86 7.65 -4.49 8.38
CA LYS A 86 8.48 -3.85 9.39
C LYS A 86 8.42 -2.33 9.28
N GLU A 87 8.56 -1.78 8.09
CA GLU A 87 8.47 -0.33 7.84
C GLU A 87 7.08 0.22 8.18
N ALA A 88 6.02 -0.50 7.82
CA ALA A 88 4.65 -0.13 8.16
C ALA A 88 4.44 -0.09 9.68
N ILE A 89 4.89 -1.10 10.44
CA ILE A 89 4.75 -1.12 11.90
C ILE A 89 5.60 -0.03 12.56
N VAL A 90 6.83 0.19 12.09
CA VAL A 90 7.68 1.29 12.58
C VAL A 90 7.01 2.65 12.35
N SER A 91 6.32 2.84 11.21
CA SER A 91 5.63 4.09 10.88
C SER A 91 4.46 4.41 11.83
N LEU A 92 3.88 3.40 12.49
CA LEU A 92 2.85 3.58 13.52
C LEU A 92 3.39 4.22 14.81
N GLY A 93 4.71 4.28 14.96
CA GLY A 93 5.39 4.94 16.07
C GLY A 93 5.92 3.97 17.15
N PRO A 94 6.69 4.49 18.11
CA PRO A 94 7.46 3.68 19.07
C PRO A 94 6.58 2.80 19.96
N LYS A 95 5.31 3.16 20.16
CA LYS A 95 4.34 2.34 20.89
C LYS A 95 4.01 1.03 20.18
N TYR A 96 4.19 0.91 18.86
CA TYR A 96 3.86 -0.30 18.10
C TYR A 96 5.10 -1.10 17.65
N ALA A 97 6.30 -0.53 17.81
CA ALA A 97 7.57 -1.17 17.43
C ALA A 97 7.83 -2.50 18.16
N HIS A 98 7.26 -2.70 19.35
CA HIS A 98 7.35 -3.98 20.07
C HIS A 98 6.48 -5.08 19.42
N VAL A 99 5.48 -4.72 18.61
CA VAL A 99 4.60 -5.66 17.91
C VAL A 99 5.27 -6.25 16.66
N ALA A 100 6.24 -5.54 16.08
CA ALA A 100 6.99 -6.00 14.91
C ALA A 100 7.82 -7.27 15.14
N ASN A 101 8.03 -7.66 16.40
CA ASN A 101 8.77 -8.85 16.79
C ASN A 101 7.88 -10.03 17.19
N PHE A 102 6.54 -9.95 17.05
CA PHE A 102 5.71 -11.12 17.33
C PHE A 102 5.89 -12.17 16.22
N PRO A 103 6.18 -13.43 16.57
CA PRO A 103 6.31 -14.50 15.60
C PRO A 103 4.96 -14.72 14.90
N GLN A 104 5.01 -15.06 13.60
CA GLN A 104 3.83 -15.30 12.74
C GLN A 104 2.90 -16.44 13.21
N ASN A 105 3.23 -17.16 14.29
CA ASN A 105 2.47 -18.33 14.72
C ASN A 105 2.36 -18.42 16.25
N PRO A 106 1.15 -18.30 16.83
CA PRO A 106 0.90 -18.46 18.28
C PRO A 106 0.99 -19.90 18.81
N MET A 107 1.42 -20.87 17.98
CA MET A 107 1.49 -22.30 18.33
C MET A 107 2.88 -22.80 18.76
N TRP A 108 3.89 -21.94 18.90
CA TRP A 108 5.18 -22.35 19.46
C TRP A 108 5.24 -22.04 20.95
N ASN A 109 4.62 -22.93 21.73
CA ASN A 109 4.83 -23.09 23.17
C ASN A 109 5.66 -24.36 23.40
#